data_AF-A0AAV0KLE4-F1
#
_entry.id   AF-A0AAV0KLE4-F1
#
_cell.length_a   1.000
_cell.length_b   1.000
_cell.length_c   1.000
_cell.angle_alpha   90.00
_cell.angle_beta   90.00
_cell.angle_gamma   90.00
#
_symmetry.space_group_name_H-M   'P 1'
#
loop_
_entity.id
_entity.type
_entity.pdbx_description
1 polymer ?
#
loop_
_entity_poly.entity_id
_entity_poly.type
_entity_poly.pdbx_seq_one_letter_code
_entity_poly.pdbx_strand_id
1 'polypeptide(L)'
;MCNKFRFKAVGPTIPSIYLGKQLSSDDTCHEYGLSLFKAQHSPTYLKQWLDSQQPKSVVYVSFGSVASLSDKQTEEVAAALEKLDRPFLWVVRKSEQDKIPPGFVEDTSDRGLVVTWCCQLEVLAHASTVCFVTHCGWNSTIEALSMGVPMVAVPQFADQPTNAKFVEDVWGVGVRVMVQKRDGEEKAMARSEEIEWGVVEVMEGERAKGIRKNAEKWKTLARAAVADGGSSDRNIEDFVDELVNLQLLKRLEL
;
A
#
# COMPACT_ATOMS: atom_id res chain seq x y z
N MET A 1 3.44 -16.87 35.89
CA MET A 1 4.67 -16.12 35.57
C MET A 1 4.62 -15.78 34.08
N CYS A 2 4.27 -14.54 33.74
CA CYS A 2 4.11 -14.11 32.36
C CYS A 2 5.36 -13.36 31.93
N ASN A 3 6.19 -14.00 31.09
CA ASN A 3 6.95 -13.36 30.02
C ASN A 3 7.81 -14.41 29.32
N LYS A 4 7.92 -14.29 27.99
CA LYS A 4 9.17 -14.34 27.19
C LYS A 4 8.95 -14.89 25.78
N PHE A 5 8.02 -14.31 25.02
CA PHE A 5 8.33 -14.15 23.59
C PHE A 5 9.02 -12.79 23.46
N ARG A 6 10.34 -12.82 23.21
CA ARG A 6 11.12 -11.61 22.90
C ARG A 6 10.94 -11.31 21.43
N PHE A 7 9.85 -10.64 21.09
CA PHE A 7 9.66 -10.15 19.72
C PHE A 7 10.60 -8.97 19.47
N LYS A 8 11.38 -9.04 18.39
CA LYS A 8 12.19 -7.94 17.88
C LYS A 8 11.60 -7.49 16.55
N ALA A 9 11.33 -6.19 16.42
CA ALA A 9 10.85 -5.62 15.17
C ALA A 9 12.04 -5.43 14.22
N VAL A 10 11.99 -6.03 13.04
CA VAL A 10 13.06 -5.95 12.02
C VAL A 10 12.62 -5.25 10.73
N GLY A 11 11.42 -4.66 10.74
CA GLY A 11 10.86 -3.95 9.59
C GLY A 11 11.12 -2.43 9.62
N PRO A 12 10.59 -1.69 8.62
CA PRO A 12 9.85 -2.22 7.49
C PRO A 12 10.77 -2.90 6.45
N THR A 13 10.28 -3.94 5.78
CA THR A 13 11.02 -4.71 4.77
C THR A 13 10.87 -4.10 3.37
N ILE A 14 10.95 -2.78 3.27
CA ILE A 14 10.93 -2.05 1.99
C ILE A 14 12.37 -1.98 1.46
N PRO A 15 12.59 -2.12 0.13
CA PRO A 15 13.91 -1.95 -0.45
C PRO A 15 14.59 -0.65 -0.02
N SER A 16 15.89 -0.76 0.27
CA SER A 16 16.76 0.28 0.83
C SER A 16 16.68 1.61 0.09
N ILE A 17 16.59 1.56 -1.25
CA ILE A 17 16.49 2.70 -2.17
C ILE A 17 15.33 3.65 -1.83
N TYR A 18 14.24 3.13 -1.27
CA TYR A 18 13.08 3.95 -0.88
C TYR A 18 13.18 4.51 0.55
N LEU A 19 14.00 3.89 1.40
CA LEU A 19 14.18 4.25 2.81
C LEU A 19 15.43 5.10 3.08
N GLY A 20 16.18 5.48 2.05
CA GLY A 20 17.34 6.37 2.18
C GLY A 20 18.65 5.67 2.54
N LYS A 21 18.69 4.32 2.53
CA LYS A 21 19.95 3.56 2.59
C LYS A 21 20.44 3.33 1.15
N GLN A 22 21.62 3.82 0.81
CA GLN A 22 22.39 3.27 -0.31
C GLN A 22 23.18 2.07 0.23
N LEU A 23 22.54 0.91 0.32
CA LEU A 23 23.32 -0.33 0.26
C LEU A 23 23.98 -0.34 -1.13
N SER A 24 25.20 -0.88 -1.24
CA SER A 24 26.16 -0.78 -2.35
C SER A 24 25.59 -0.63 -3.79
N SER A 25 26.40 -0.04 -4.68
CA SER A 25 26.16 0.40 -6.08
C SER A 25 25.38 -0.49 -7.07
N ASP A 26 24.93 -1.68 -6.66
CA ASP A 26 24.13 -2.61 -7.45
C ASP A 26 22.65 -2.67 -7.04
N ASP A 27 22.22 -1.91 -6.02
CA ASP A 27 20.82 -1.78 -5.56
C ASP A 27 19.99 -0.87 -6.50
N THR A 28 20.00 -1.17 -7.80
CA THR A 28 19.11 -0.53 -8.80
C THR A 28 17.73 -1.17 -8.85
N CYS A 29 17.43 -2.11 -7.95
CA CYS A 29 16.15 -2.80 -7.95
C CYS A 29 15.08 -1.91 -7.30
N HIS A 30 14.39 -1.15 -8.15
CA HIS A 30 13.17 -0.43 -7.79
C HIS A 30 12.00 -1.37 -7.45
N GLU A 31 12.19 -2.69 -7.56
CA GLU A 31 11.18 -3.73 -7.39
C GLU A 31 11.54 -4.74 -6.30
N TYR A 32 10.56 -5.54 -5.87
CA TYR A 32 10.83 -6.73 -5.08
C TYR A 32 11.51 -7.79 -5.97
N GLY A 33 12.64 -8.35 -5.51
CA GLY A 33 13.44 -9.32 -6.29
C GLY A 33 12.75 -10.64 -6.62
N LEU A 34 11.58 -10.92 -6.02
CA LEU A 34 10.74 -12.07 -6.34
C LEU A 34 9.28 -11.63 -6.46
N SER A 35 8.68 -11.84 -7.63
CA SER A 35 7.25 -11.61 -7.87
C SER A 35 6.58 -12.81 -8.53
N LEU A 36 5.42 -13.20 -8.00
CA LEU A 36 4.55 -14.22 -8.60
C LEU A 36 3.70 -13.66 -9.76
N PHE A 37 3.61 -12.34 -9.87
CA PHE A 37 2.83 -11.64 -10.88
C PHE A 37 3.75 -10.80 -11.76
N LYS A 38 3.59 -10.93 -13.07
CA LYS A 38 4.34 -10.13 -14.04
C LYS A 38 3.66 -8.78 -14.22
N ALA A 39 4.41 -7.69 -14.10
CA ALA A 39 3.93 -6.36 -14.44
C ALA A 39 3.41 -6.34 -15.89
N GLN A 40 2.28 -5.68 -16.12
CA GLN A 40 1.68 -5.60 -17.46
C GLN A 40 2.51 -4.74 -18.42
N HIS A 41 3.03 -3.64 -17.89
CA HIS A 41 3.85 -2.69 -18.62
C HIS A 41 5.25 -2.63 -18.02
N SER A 42 6.22 -2.18 -18.81
CA SER A 42 7.57 -1.95 -18.31
C SER A 42 7.58 -0.85 -17.23
N PRO A 43 8.55 -0.87 -16.30
CA PRO A 43 8.74 0.21 -15.34
C PRO A 43 8.83 1.59 -16.01
N THR A 44 9.51 1.67 -17.16
CA THR A 44 9.61 2.91 -17.95
C THR A 44 8.25 3.44 -18.41
N TYR A 45 7.37 2.57 -18.92
CA TYR A 45 6.03 2.99 -19.36
C TYR A 45 5.20 3.48 -18.17
N LEU A 46 5.19 2.72 -17.07
CA LEU A 46 4.46 3.07 -15.86
C LEU A 46 4.92 4.43 -15.32
N LYS A 47 6.24 4.63 -15.25
CA LYS A 47 6.84 5.89 -14.83
C LYS A 47 6.46 7.04 -15.76
N GLN A 48 6.53 6.86 -17.08
CA GLN A 48 6.16 7.90 -18.05
C GLN A 48 4.69 8.32 -17.90
N TRP A 49 3.79 7.34 -17.70
CA TRP A 49 2.39 7.64 -17.46
C TRP A 49 2.22 8.44 -16.17
N LEU A 50 2.88 8.05 -15.07
CA LEU A 50 2.84 8.78 -13.80
C LEU A 50 3.47 10.18 -13.87
N ASP A 51 4.57 10.34 -14.60
CA ASP A 51 5.28 11.62 -14.83
C ASP A 51 4.41 12.61 -15.61
N SER A 52 3.51 12.13 -16.47
CA SER A 52 2.58 12.97 -17.23
C SER A 52 1.44 13.55 -16.39
N GLN A 53 1.26 13.06 -15.15
CA GLN A 53 0.21 13.51 -14.24
C GLN A 53 0.67 14.65 -13.34
N GLN A 54 -0.26 15.48 -12.91
CA GLN A 54 0.05 16.56 -11.96
C GLN A 54 0.52 15.99 -10.61
N PRO A 55 1.39 16.69 -9.88
CA PRO A 55 1.73 16.30 -8.51
C PRO A 55 0.48 16.15 -7.66
N LYS A 56 0.41 15.09 -6.85
CA LYS A 56 -0.71 14.82 -5.94
C LYS A 56 -2.09 14.83 -6.64
N SER A 57 -2.18 14.24 -7.83
CA SER A 57 -3.44 14.06 -8.56
C SER A 57 -3.92 12.62 -8.70
N VAL A 58 -3.03 11.63 -8.70
CA VAL A 58 -3.33 10.23 -9.03
C VAL A 58 -3.84 9.48 -7.83
N VAL A 59 -5.05 8.92 -7.94
CA VAL A 59 -5.60 7.95 -6.98
C VAL A 59 -5.08 6.57 -7.35
N TYR A 60 -4.27 5.97 -6.47
CA TYR A 60 -3.83 4.59 -6.65
C TYR A 60 -4.83 3.62 -6.02
N VAL A 61 -5.20 2.54 -6.72
CA VAL A 61 -6.16 1.54 -6.24
C VAL A 61 -5.58 0.13 -6.41
N SER A 62 -5.51 -0.63 -5.31
CA SER A 62 -5.05 -2.03 -5.34
C SER A 62 -5.59 -2.84 -4.15
N PHE A 63 -6.07 -4.05 -4.45
CA PHE A 63 -6.59 -5.00 -3.46
C PHE A 63 -5.65 -6.19 -3.21
N GLY A 64 -4.37 -6.03 -3.56
CA GLY A 64 -3.32 -7.01 -3.30
C GLY A 64 -3.41 -8.27 -4.17
N SER A 65 -2.71 -9.33 -3.75
CA SER A 65 -2.53 -10.55 -4.52
C SER A 65 -3.60 -11.62 -4.29
N VAL A 66 -4.33 -11.56 -3.16
CA VAL A 66 -5.23 -12.64 -2.72
C VAL A 66 -6.71 -12.23 -2.70
N ALA A 67 -7.03 -10.99 -2.29
CA ALA A 67 -8.42 -10.59 -2.15
C ALA A 67 -9.12 -10.62 -3.52
N SER A 68 -10.25 -11.31 -3.62
CA SER A 68 -11.12 -11.31 -4.80
C SER A 68 -12.38 -10.54 -4.45
N LEU A 69 -12.64 -9.46 -5.18
CA LEU A 69 -13.84 -8.65 -5.02
C LEU A 69 -15.02 -9.36 -5.69
N SER A 70 -16.24 -9.13 -5.19
CA SER A 70 -17.44 -9.49 -5.94
C SER A 70 -17.62 -8.55 -7.13
N ASP A 71 -18.40 -8.98 -8.11
CA ASP A 71 -18.73 -8.17 -9.30
C ASP A 71 -19.35 -6.84 -8.87
N LYS A 72 -20.33 -6.88 -7.97
CA LYS A 72 -20.95 -5.67 -7.37
C LYS A 72 -19.95 -4.76 -6.67
N GLN A 73 -18.99 -5.31 -5.90
CA GLN A 73 -17.99 -4.47 -5.25
C GLN A 73 -17.02 -3.85 -6.26
N THR A 74 -16.76 -4.55 -7.37
CA THR A 74 -15.92 -4.06 -8.48
C THR A 74 -16.64 -2.93 -9.24
N GLU A 75 -17.95 -3.08 -9.48
CA GLU A 75 -18.82 -2.04 -10.02
C GLU A 75 -18.82 -0.78 -9.15
N GLU A 76 -18.92 -0.92 -7.82
CA GLU A 76 -18.89 0.23 -6.89
C GLU A 76 -17.52 0.95 -6.88
N VAL A 77 -16.41 0.21 -7.04
CA VAL A 77 -15.08 0.83 -7.20
C VAL A 77 -14.98 1.57 -8.52
N ALA A 78 -15.43 0.96 -9.62
CA ALA A 78 -15.44 1.59 -10.94
C ALA A 78 -16.29 2.87 -10.95
N ALA A 79 -17.52 2.81 -10.41
CA ALA A 79 -18.41 3.95 -10.31
C ALA A 79 -17.82 5.07 -9.43
N ALA A 80 -17.07 4.75 -8.37
CA ALA A 80 -16.37 5.76 -7.58
C ALA A 80 -15.30 6.49 -8.41
N LEU A 81 -14.52 5.75 -9.20
CA LEU A 81 -13.46 6.31 -10.04
C LEU A 81 -14.00 7.18 -11.17
N GLU A 82 -15.14 6.81 -11.76
CA GLU A 82 -15.85 7.65 -12.73
C GLU A 82 -16.32 8.97 -12.11
N LYS A 83 -16.98 8.90 -10.94
CA LYS A 83 -17.50 10.08 -10.23
C LYS A 83 -16.40 11.03 -9.77
N LEU A 84 -15.27 10.50 -9.32
CA LEU A 84 -14.12 11.29 -8.87
C LEU A 84 -13.52 12.16 -9.97
N ASP A 85 -13.72 11.79 -11.25
CA ASP A 85 -13.23 12.50 -12.44
C ASP A 85 -11.76 12.95 -12.33
N ARG A 86 -10.90 12.00 -11.93
CA ARG A 86 -9.50 12.27 -11.61
C ARG A 86 -8.58 11.22 -12.21
N PRO A 87 -7.29 11.55 -12.39
CA PRO A 87 -6.32 10.54 -12.75
C PRO A 87 -6.29 9.41 -11.74
N PHE A 88 -6.36 8.16 -12.22
CA PHE A 88 -6.27 6.99 -11.35
C PHE A 88 -5.44 5.89 -11.98
N LEU A 89 -4.80 5.10 -11.12
CA LEU A 89 -4.16 3.85 -11.52
C LEU A 89 -4.80 2.72 -10.72
N TRP A 90 -5.46 1.79 -11.41
CA TRP A 90 -6.17 0.69 -10.78
C TRP A 90 -5.58 -0.67 -11.18
N VAL A 91 -5.11 -1.40 -10.18
CA VAL A 91 -4.65 -2.78 -10.35
C VAL A 91 -5.83 -3.73 -10.25
N VAL A 92 -6.19 -4.35 -11.37
CA VAL A 92 -7.19 -5.43 -11.46
C VAL A 92 -6.51 -6.67 -11.99
N ARG A 93 -6.23 -7.64 -11.11
CA ARG A 93 -5.52 -8.87 -11.48
C ARG A 93 -6.17 -9.54 -12.69
N LYS A 94 -5.36 -10.23 -13.50
CA LYS A 94 -5.82 -10.92 -14.72
C LYS A 94 -7.03 -11.83 -14.49
N SER A 95 -7.12 -12.50 -13.34
CA SER A 95 -8.26 -13.37 -12.97
C SER A 95 -9.55 -12.63 -12.61
N GLU A 96 -9.48 -11.30 -12.46
CA GLU A 96 -10.59 -10.44 -12.01
C GLU A 96 -11.04 -9.46 -13.10
N GLN A 97 -10.39 -9.43 -14.26
CA GLN A 97 -10.70 -8.45 -15.32
C GLN A 97 -12.12 -8.59 -15.86
N ASP A 98 -12.66 -9.81 -15.90
CA ASP A 98 -14.03 -10.07 -16.37
C ASP A 98 -15.12 -9.42 -15.49
N LYS A 99 -14.74 -8.93 -14.30
CA LYS A 99 -15.64 -8.24 -13.35
C LYS A 99 -15.68 -6.73 -13.54
N ILE A 100 -14.79 -6.18 -14.37
CA ILE A 100 -14.79 -4.75 -14.69
C ILE A 100 -16.04 -4.46 -15.51
N PRO A 101 -16.81 -3.40 -15.20
CA PRO A 101 -17.96 -3.03 -16.01
C PRO A 101 -17.59 -2.82 -17.49
N PRO A 102 -18.38 -3.35 -18.44
CA PRO A 102 -18.13 -3.14 -19.86
C PRO A 102 -18.06 -1.64 -20.22
N GLY A 103 -17.07 -1.25 -21.00
CA GLY A 103 -16.86 0.15 -21.43
C GLY A 103 -16.05 1.00 -20.44
N PHE A 104 -15.91 0.59 -19.18
CA PHE A 104 -15.22 1.38 -18.15
C PHE A 104 -13.80 1.77 -18.56
N VAL A 105 -13.02 0.82 -19.12
CA VAL A 105 -11.61 1.06 -19.49
C VAL A 105 -11.53 2.03 -20.67
N GLU A 106 -12.42 1.91 -21.64
CA GLU A 106 -12.50 2.80 -22.80
C GLU A 106 -12.95 4.22 -22.40
N ASP A 107 -14.00 4.32 -21.60
CA ASP A 107 -14.64 5.57 -21.16
C ASP A 107 -13.78 6.39 -20.19
N THR A 108 -12.79 5.75 -19.56
CA THR A 108 -11.83 6.38 -18.64
C THR A 108 -10.42 6.47 -19.20
N SER A 109 -10.16 6.02 -20.44
CA SER A 109 -8.81 5.91 -21.01
C SER A 109 -8.03 7.23 -21.12
N ASP A 110 -8.73 8.37 -21.07
CA ASP A 110 -8.15 9.72 -21.09
C ASP A 110 -7.51 10.12 -19.75
N ARG A 111 -7.92 9.50 -18.64
CA ARG A 111 -7.50 9.85 -17.27
C ARG A 111 -7.08 8.66 -16.41
N GLY A 112 -7.54 7.46 -16.73
CA GLY A 112 -7.33 6.23 -15.99
C GLY A 112 -6.31 5.30 -16.64
N LEU A 113 -5.59 4.55 -15.82
CA LEU A 113 -4.78 3.42 -16.26
C LEU A 113 -5.16 2.17 -15.46
N VAL A 114 -5.73 1.18 -16.14
CA VAL A 114 -6.04 -0.14 -15.56
C VAL A 114 -4.98 -1.15 -15.96
N VAL A 115 -4.38 -1.82 -14.97
CA VAL A 115 -3.30 -2.79 -15.18
C VAL A 115 -3.55 -4.08 -14.41
N THR A 116 -3.04 -5.19 -14.94
CA THR A 116 -3.12 -6.49 -14.25
C THR A 116 -2.15 -6.62 -13.09
N TRP A 117 -1.02 -5.92 -13.16
CA TRP A 117 -0.02 -5.82 -12.10
C TRP A 117 0.96 -4.67 -12.41
N CYS A 118 1.57 -4.08 -11.37
CA CYS A 118 2.56 -3.01 -11.47
C CYS A 118 3.59 -3.07 -10.34
N CYS A 119 4.68 -2.32 -10.47
CA CYS A 119 5.57 -2.05 -9.35
C CYS A 119 4.91 -1.09 -8.36
N GLN A 120 4.23 -1.63 -7.34
CA GLN A 120 3.48 -0.83 -6.36
C GLN A 120 4.36 0.20 -5.61
N LEU A 121 5.62 -0.15 -5.33
CA LEU A 121 6.56 0.76 -4.67
C LEU A 121 6.86 2.01 -5.51
N GLU A 122 7.05 1.84 -6.82
CA GLU A 122 7.24 2.97 -7.74
C GLU A 122 6.02 3.88 -7.75
N VAL A 123 4.81 3.31 -7.81
CA VAL A 123 3.56 4.10 -7.78
C VAL A 123 3.44 4.86 -6.46
N LEU A 124 3.64 4.21 -5.31
CA LEU A 124 3.50 4.84 -4.00
C LEU A 124 4.58 5.90 -3.74
N ALA A 125 5.80 5.71 -4.25
CA ALA A 125 6.88 6.68 -4.14
C ALA A 125 6.71 7.88 -5.08
N HIS A 126 5.87 7.77 -6.12
CA HIS A 126 5.73 8.80 -7.15
C HIS A 126 5.07 10.09 -6.64
N ALA A 127 5.53 11.23 -7.13
CA ALA A 127 5.05 12.55 -6.71
C ALA A 127 3.59 12.81 -7.10
N SER A 128 3.11 12.22 -8.19
CA SER A 128 1.71 12.34 -8.64
C SER A 128 0.73 11.59 -7.76
N THR A 129 1.15 10.57 -7.01
CA THR A 129 0.25 9.79 -6.14
C THR A 129 -0.25 10.62 -4.97
N VAL A 130 -1.57 10.77 -4.88
CA VAL A 130 -2.25 11.58 -3.86
C VAL A 130 -2.70 10.76 -2.67
N CYS A 131 -3.27 9.59 -2.92
CA CYS A 131 -3.74 8.65 -1.91
C CYS A 131 -3.79 7.23 -2.48
N PHE A 132 -3.95 6.27 -1.58
CA PHE A 132 -4.03 4.85 -1.90
C PHE A 132 -5.33 4.24 -1.38
N VAL A 133 -6.23 3.86 -2.29
CA VAL A 133 -7.40 3.03 -2.00
C VAL A 133 -6.93 1.58 -1.89
N THR A 134 -7.00 1.02 -0.67
CA THR A 134 -6.30 -0.21 -0.34
C THR A 134 -7.16 -1.16 0.48
N HIS A 135 -7.00 -2.45 0.20
CA HIS A 135 -7.51 -3.54 1.05
C HIS A 135 -6.87 -3.59 2.44
N CYS A 136 -5.84 -2.77 2.74
CA CYS A 136 -5.14 -2.77 4.03
C CYS A 136 -4.42 -4.08 4.39
N GLY A 137 -3.94 -4.85 3.39
CA GLY A 137 -2.97 -5.91 3.65
C GLY A 137 -1.69 -5.33 4.28
N TRP A 138 -1.04 -6.08 5.17
CA TRP A 138 0.04 -5.54 6.00
C TRP A 138 1.20 -4.95 5.18
N ASN A 139 1.68 -5.66 4.14
CA ASN A 139 2.76 -5.16 3.29
C ASN A 139 2.38 -3.83 2.61
N SER A 140 1.21 -3.78 1.97
CA SER A 140 0.73 -2.57 1.31
C SER A 140 0.51 -1.40 2.28
N THR A 141 0.11 -1.69 3.51
CA THR A 141 -0.04 -0.69 4.58
C THR A 141 1.32 -0.13 5.00
N ILE A 142 2.31 -1.00 5.20
CA ILE A 142 3.68 -0.60 5.55
C ILE A 142 4.37 0.16 4.41
N GLU A 143 4.13 -0.21 3.15
CA GLU A 143 4.61 0.52 1.98
C GLU A 143 4.06 1.94 1.95
N ALA A 144 2.74 2.10 2.11
CA ALA A 144 2.08 3.40 2.13
C ALA A 144 2.57 4.30 3.29
N LEU A 145 2.69 3.72 4.50
CA LEU A 145 3.27 4.41 5.67
C LEU A 145 4.71 4.86 5.39
N SER A 146 5.52 3.98 4.79
CA SER A 146 6.92 4.26 4.49
C SER A 146 7.09 5.31 3.39
N MET A 147 6.15 5.43 2.47
CA MET A 147 6.16 6.45 1.40
C MET A 147 5.47 7.76 1.79
N GLY A 148 4.73 7.76 2.90
CA GLY A 148 3.94 8.90 3.37
C GLY A 148 2.69 9.14 2.52
N VAL A 149 2.07 8.06 2.03
CA VAL A 149 0.86 8.12 1.19
C VAL A 149 -0.38 7.90 2.07
N PRO A 150 -1.31 8.88 2.12
CA PRO A 150 -2.60 8.71 2.77
C PRO A 150 -3.39 7.52 2.23
N MET A 151 -4.16 6.85 3.09
CA MET A 151 -4.93 5.65 2.72
C MET A 151 -6.44 5.85 2.80
N VAL A 152 -7.16 5.30 1.82
CA VAL A 152 -8.60 5.04 1.89
C VAL A 152 -8.76 3.54 2.09
N ALA A 153 -9.11 3.16 3.30
CA ALA A 153 -9.08 1.77 3.76
C ALA A 153 -10.40 1.05 3.42
N VAL A 154 -10.32 0.05 2.54
CA VAL A 154 -11.43 -0.81 2.09
C VAL A 154 -11.12 -2.29 2.42
N PRO A 155 -11.07 -2.65 3.73
CA PRO A 155 -10.61 -3.97 4.15
C PRO A 155 -11.57 -5.10 3.73
N GLN A 156 -11.02 -6.27 3.39
CA GLN A 156 -11.79 -7.41 2.90
C GLN A 156 -11.86 -8.56 3.92
N PHE A 157 -10.73 -9.03 4.47
CA PHE A 157 -10.68 -10.20 5.37
C PHE A 157 -9.39 -10.26 6.21
N ALA A 158 -9.26 -11.30 7.05
CA ALA A 158 -8.08 -11.57 7.88
C ALA A 158 -7.69 -10.39 8.79
N ASP A 159 -6.44 -9.91 8.70
CA ASP A 159 -5.88 -8.81 9.48
C ASP A 159 -6.30 -7.42 8.98
N GLN A 160 -6.84 -7.34 7.76
CA GLN A 160 -7.14 -6.07 7.10
C GLN A 160 -8.09 -5.16 7.86
N PRO A 161 -9.20 -5.64 8.49
CA PRO A 161 -10.06 -4.76 9.28
C PRO A 161 -9.36 -4.16 10.50
N THR A 162 -8.41 -4.90 11.10
CA THR A 162 -7.57 -4.40 12.19
C THR A 162 -6.62 -3.34 11.67
N ASN A 163 -5.92 -3.61 10.56
CA ASN A 163 -5.02 -2.64 9.93
C ASN A 163 -5.78 -1.34 9.55
N ALA A 164 -7.00 -1.45 9.02
CA ALA A 164 -7.85 -0.32 8.69
C ALA A 164 -8.23 0.53 9.93
N LYS A 165 -8.50 -0.10 11.08
CA LYS A 165 -8.73 0.61 12.36
C LYS A 165 -7.48 1.37 12.79
N PHE A 166 -6.29 0.80 12.60
CA PHE A 166 -5.03 1.48 12.91
C PHE A 166 -4.76 2.65 11.96
N VAL A 167 -5.04 2.47 10.66
CA VAL A 167 -4.94 3.53 9.64
C VAL A 167 -5.75 4.75 10.03
N GLU A 168 -7.01 4.57 10.44
CA GLU A 168 -7.91 5.68 10.79
C GLU A 168 -7.67 6.22 12.20
N ASP A 169 -7.70 5.38 13.23
CA ASP A 169 -7.85 5.85 14.62
C ASP A 169 -6.54 5.91 15.42
N VAL A 170 -5.52 5.14 15.02
CA VAL A 170 -4.28 5.03 15.80
C VAL A 170 -3.17 5.87 15.15
N TRP A 171 -2.91 5.62 13.88
CA TRP A 171 -1.90 6.35 13.12
C TRP A 171 -2.46 7.63 12.52
N GLY A 172 -3.77 7.67 12.25
CA GLY A 172 -4.45 8.82 11.67
C GLY A 172 -3.88 9.19 10.31
N VAL A 173 -3.58 8.20 9.47
CA VAL A 173 -2.96 8.34 8.14
C VAL A 173 -3.96 8.08 7.00
N GLY A 174 -5.23 7.97 7.32
CA GLY A 174 -6.27 7.66 6.35
C GLY A 174 -7.65 7.62 6.98
N VAL A 175 -8.60 7.16 6.20
CA VAL A 175 -10.00 6.96 6.61
C VAL A 175 -10.44 5.56 6.23
N ARG A 176 -11.35 4.96 7.01
CA ARG A 176 -11.95 3.68 6.67
C ARG A 176 -13.31 3.90 6.04
N VAL A 177 -13.53 3.32 4.87
CA VAL A 177 -14.84 3.40 4.22
C VAL A 177 -15.85 2.56 4.99
N MET A 178 -17.08 3.05 5.10
CA MET A 178 -18.16 2.29 5.71
C MET A 178 -18.66 1.25 4.72
N VAL A 179 -18.81 0.02 5.20
CA VAL A 179 -19.45 -1.06 4.44
C VAL A 179 -20.88 -1.22 4.92
N GLN A 180 -21.81 -1.24 3.98
CA GLN A 180 -23.23 -1.33 4.28
C GLN A 180 -23.87 -2.45 3.46
N LYS A 181 -24.76 -3.20 4.10
CA LYS A 181 -25.63 -4.17 3.45
C LYS A 181 -26.98 -3.51 3.23
N ARG A 182 -27.42 -3.38 1.98
CA ARG A 182 -28.77 -2.91 1.64
C ARG A 182 -29.73 -4.09 1.54
N ASP A 183 -31.03 -3.81 1.62
CA ASP A 183 -32.08 -4.83 1.49
C ASP A 183 -31.97 -5.55 0.14
N GLY A 184 -32.05 -6.89 0.19
CA GLY A 184 -31.94 -7.75 -1.00
C GLY A 184 -30.51 -8.08 -1.44
N GLU A 185 -29.49 -7.61 -0.73
CA GLU A 185 -28.10 -8.00 -1.00
C GLU A 185 -27.62 -9.17 -0.16
N GLU A 186 -26.63 -9.89 -0.66
CA GLU A 186 -26.06 -11.02 0.07
C GLU A 186 -25.04 -10.57 1.13
N LYS A 187 -24.21 -9.57 0.79
CA LYS A 187 -23.07 -9.11 1.60
C LYS A 187 -23.02 -7.58 1.68
N ALA A 188 -22.49 -7.07 2.78
CA ALA A 188 -22.13 -5.67 2.89
C ALA A 188 -20.99 -5.34 1.91
N MET A 189 -21.02 -4.15 1.33
CA MET A 189 -20.00 -3.66 0.41
C MET A 189 -19.74 -2.18 0.64
N ALA A 190 -18.56 -1.72 0.25
CA ALA A 190 -18.22 -0.31 0.21
C ALA A 190 -18.87 0.30 -1.03
N ARG A 191 -19.69 1.33 -0.83
CA ARG A 191 -20.38 2.02 -1.92
C ARG A 191 -19.48 3.00 -2.61
N SER A 192 -19.80 3.27 -3.87
CA SER A 192 -19.13 4.27 -4.67
C SER A 192 -19.09 5.62 -3.96
N GLU A 193 -20.19 6.04 -3.32
CA GLU A 193 -20.26 7.30 -2.57
C GLU A 193 -19.32 7.32 -1.35
N GLU A 194 -19.14 6.18 -0.67
CA GLU A 194 -18.26 6.06 0.50
C GLU A 194 -16.79 6.05 0.08
N ILE A 195 -16.46 5.42 -1.05
CA ILE A 195 -15.10 5.42 -1.61
C ILE A 195 -14.75 6.82 -2.11
N GLU A 196 -15.67 7.46 -2.84
CA GLU A 196 -15.54 8.85 -3.31
C GLU A 196 -15.33 9.80 -2.14
N TRP A 197 -16.20 9.75 -1.13
CA TRP A 197 -16.04 10.52 0.11
C TRP A 197 -14.67 10.26 0.75
N GLY A 198 -14.25 9.01 0.85
CA GLY A 198 -12.97 8.65 1.45
C GLY A 198 -11.78 9.30 0.73
N VAL A 199 -11.80 9.30 -0.60
CA VAL A 199 -10.77 9.96 -1.42
C VAL A 199 -10.81 11.48 -1.22
N VAL A 200 -11.99 12.10 -1.29
CA VAL A 200 -12.14 13.55 -1.07
C VAL A 200 -11.67 13.95 0.34
N GLU A 201 -12.02 13.17 1.36
CA GLU A 201 -11.69 13.44 2.76
C GLU A 201 -10.19 13.40 3.04
N VAL A 202 -9.44 12.43 2.47
CA VAL A 202 -7.99 12.37 2.65
C VAL A 202 -7.24 13.45 1.85
N MET A 203 -7.85 13.93 0.77
CA MET A 203 -7.26 14.92 -0.14
C MET A 203 -7.49 16.35 0.32
N GLU A 204 -8.73 16.73 0.57
CA GLU A 204 -9.14 18.12 0.76
C GLU A 204 -10.18 18.32 1.87
N GLY A 205 -10.70 17.24 2.46
CA GLY A 205 -11.60 17.31 3.59
C GLY A 205 -10.97 17.85 4.89
N GLU A 206 -11.78 17.91 5.94
CA GLU A 206 -11.41 18.57 7.20
C GLU A 206 -10.19 17.89 7.86
N ARG A 207 -10.10 16.56 7.78
CA ARG A 207 -8.99 15.80 8.37
C ARG A 207 -7.75 15.75 7.46
N ALA A 208 -7.84 16.17 6.20
CA ALA A 208 -6.80 15.98 5.19
C ALA A 208 -5.41 16.51 5.61
N LYS A 209 -5.36 17.69 6.22
CA LYS A 209 -4.10 18.29 6.71
C LYS A 209 -3.47 17.47 7.84
N GLY A 210 -4.29 16.97 8.76
CA GLY A 210 -3.85 16.10 9.86
C GLY A 210 -3.33 14.77 9.34
N ILE A 211 -4.07 14.16 8.41
CA ILE A 211 -3.73 12.91 7.75
C ILE A 211 -2.37 13.01 7.04
N ARG A 212 -2.16 14.05 6.22
CA ARG A 212 -0.88 14.26 5.53
C ARG A 212 0.28 14.46 6.50
N LYS A 213 0.08 15.24 7.57
CA LYS A 213 1.11 15.44 8.60
C LYS A 213 1.50 14.12 9.27
N ASN A 214 0.52 13.27 9.57
CA ASN A 214 0.78 11.95 10.16
C ASN A 214 1.46 11.00 9.17
N ALA A 215 1.05 10.99 7.91
CA ALA A 215 1.69 10.17 6.88
C ALA A 215 3.18 10.52 6.72
N GLU A 216 3.53 11.81 6.70
CA GLU A 216 4.92 12.26 6.63
C GLU A 216 5.72 11.91 7.90
N LYS A 217 5.08 11.99 9.08
CA LYS A 217 5.69 11.53 10.33
C LYS A 217 6.05 10.04 10.25
N TRP A 218 5.14 9.19 9.79
CA TRP A 218 5.39 7.75 9.69
C TRP A 218 6.45 7.40 8.65
N LYS A 219 6.48 8.11 7.52
CA LYS A 219 7.59 8.02 6.54
C LYS A 219 8.94 8.31 7.18
N THR A 220 9.03 9.39 7.97
CA THR A 220 10.26 9.75 8.67
C THR A 220 10.68 8.68 9.68
N LEU A 221 9.73 8.15 10.46
CA LEU A 221 9.99 7.10 11.45
C LEU A 221 10.41 5.78 10.80
N ALA A 222 9.79 5.41 9.67
CA ALA A 222 10.15 4.21 8.91
C ALA A 222 11.62 4.25 8.46
N ARG A 223 12.07 5.41 7.94
CA ARG A 223 13.48 5.63 7.57
C ARG A 223 14.41 5.58 8.78
N ALA A 224 14.05 6.25 9.87
CA ALA A 224 14.85 6.27 11.10
C ALA A 224 14.99 4.88 11.75
N ALA A 225 13.99 4.00 11.61
CA ALA A 225 14.03 2.66 12.17
C ALA A 225 15.10 1.77 11.52
N VAL A 226 15.33 1.93 10.20
CA VAL A 226 16.28 1.11 9.42
C VAL A 226 17.62 1.78 9.16
N ALA A 227 17.74 3.09 9.43
CA ALA A 227 19.01 3.81 9.37
C ALA A 227 20.04 3.20 10.34
N ASP A 228 21.33 3.48 10.12
CA ASP A 228 22.41 2.96 10.96
C ASP A 228 22.20 3.34 12.43
N GLY A 229 22.25 2.35 13.30
CA GLY A 229 21.93 2.49 14.72
C GLY A 229 20.45 2.72 15.01
N GLY A 230 19.55 2.55 14.03
CA GLY A 230 18.10 2.60 14.17
C GLY A 230 17.54 1.42 14.97
N SER A 231 16.26 1.46 15.35
CA SER A 231 15.68 0.41 16.19
C SER A 231 15.66 -0.96 15.52
N SER A 232 15.36 -1.02 14.22
CA SER A 232 15.30 -2.27 13.46
C SER A 232 16.68 -2.74 13.05
N ASP A 233 17.57 -1.80 12.72
CA ASP A 233 18.99 -2.04 12.46
C ASP A 233 19.65 -2.77 13.65
N ARG A 234 19.57 -2.21 14.86
CA ARG A 234 20.07 -2.85 16.09
C ARG A 234 19.42 -4.21 16.38
N ASN A 235 18.13 -4.36 16.10
CA ASN A 235 17.45 -5.64 16.30
C ASN A 235 17.96 -6.73 15.35
N ILE A 236 18.37 -6.35 14.12
CA ILE A 236 18.99 -7.24 13.16
C ILE A 236 20.43 -7.56 13.58
N GLU A 237 21.22 -6.56 13.98
CA GLU A 237 22.57 -6.75 14.51
C GLU A 237 22.58 -7.73 15.68
N ASP A 238 21.73 -7.50 16.69
CA ASP A 238 21.62 -8.41 17.83
C ASP A 238 21.31 -9.86 17.38
N PHE A 239 20.43 -10.03 16.38
CA PHE A 239 20.06 -11.35 15.88
C PHE A 239 21.24 -12.03 15.17
N VAL A 240 21.99 -11.28 14.37
CA VAL A 240 23.21 -11.78 13.70
C VAL A 240 24.27 -12.15 14.74
N ASP A 241 24.50 -11.32 15.75
CA ASP A 241 25.46 -11.58 16.82
C ASP A 241 25.09 -12.85 17.61
N GLU A 242 23.82 -13.03 17.94
CA GLU A 242 23.33 -14.26 18.59
C GLU A 242 23.62 -15.50 17.72
N LEU A 243 23.42 -15.43 16.41
CA LEU A 243 23.71 -16.54 15.49
C LEU A 243 25.21 -16.84 15.37
N VAL A 244 26.06 -15.82 15.25
CA VAL A 244 27.52 -15.98 15.15
C VAL A 244 28.08 -16.57 16.43
N ASN A 245 27.65 -16.08 17.59
CA ASN A 245 28.07 -16.61 18.89
C ASN A 245 27.67 -18.08 19.08
N LEU A 246 26.46 -18.47 18.64
CA LEU A 246 26.03 -19.87 18.66
C LEU A 246 26.88 -20.76 17.75
N GLN A 247 27.34 -20.26 16.60
CA GLN A 247 28.25 -21.01 15.72
C GLN A 247 29.64 -21.19 16.34
N LEU A 248 30.17 -20.16 17.02
CA LEU A 248 31.46 -20.23 17.68
C LEU A 248 31.45 -21.22 18.85
N LEU A 249 30.41 -21.19 19.70
CA LEU A 249 30.26 -22.14 20.80
C LEU A 249 30.21 -23.59 20.31
N LYS A 250 29.45 -23.88 19.24
CA LYS A 250 29.40 -25.23 18.65
C LYS A 250 30.72 -25.71 18.07
N ARG A 251 31.61 -24.80 17.63
CA ARG A 251 32.96 -25.14 17.15
C ARG A 251 33.96 -25.38 18.29
N LEU A 252 33.69 -24.88 19.49
CA LEU A 252 34.53 -25.05 20.68
C LEU A 252 34.15 -26.27 21.52
N GLU A 253 32.96 -26.85 21.29
CA GLU A 253 32.48 -28.10 21.92
C GLU A 253 32.82 -29.38 21.11
N LEU A 254 33.60 -29.25 20.04
CA LEU A 254 34.18 -30.35 19.23
C LEU A 254 35.71 -30.37 19.39
#